data_AF-A0A846TY62-F1
#
_entry.id   AF-A0A846TY62-F1
#
_cell.length_a   1.000
_cell.length_b   1.000
_cell.length_c   1.000
_cell.angle_alpha   90.00
_cell.angle_beta   90.00
_cell.angle_gamma   90.00
#
_symmetry.space_group_name_H-M   'P 1'
#
loop_
_entity.id
_entity.type
_entity.pdbx_description
1 polymer ?
#
loop_
_entity_poly.entity_id
_entity_poly.type
_entity_poly.pdbx_seq_one_letter_code
_entity_poly.pdbx_strand_id
1 'polypeptide(L)' 'MQAAWDWVMKAHEQPLGDAELDALNRWLDADPQHRIAHAQASRLWLLSGLVPPAHDDDGLPH' A
#
# COMPACT_ATOMS: atom_id res chain seq x y z
N MET A 1 4.37 12.48 -4.20
CA MET A 1 3.19 11.68 -3.81
C MET A 1 3.15 10.28 -4.44
N GLN A 2 3.49 10.10 -5.72
CA GLN A 2 3.41 8.78 -6.39
C GLN A 2 4.28 7.68 -5.74
N ALA A 3 5.50 8.02 -5.29
CA ALA A 3 6.41 7.06 -4.64
C ALA A 3 5.85 6.42 -3.35
N ALA A 4 5.02 7.14 -2.59
CA ALA A 4 4.41 6.61 -1.37
C ALA A 4 3.41 5.48 -1.67
N TRP A 5 2.63 5.66 -2.74
CA TRP A 5 1.66 4.68 -3.21
C TRP A 5 2.33 3.45 -3.82
N ASP A 6 3.42 3.65 -4.55
CA ASP A 6 4.22 2.57 -5.13
C ASP A 6 4.73 1.60 -4.04
N TRP A 7 5.30 2.14 -2.95
CA TRP A 7 5.74 1.33 -1.81
C TRP A 7 4.61 0.56 -1.13
N VAL A 8 3.44 1.19 -0.96
CA VAL A 8 2.27 0.57 -0.32
C VAL A 8 1.67 -0.55 -1.17
N MET A 9 1.53 -0.33 -2.48
CA MET A 9 1.09 -1.37 -3.41
C MET A 9 2.09 -2.52 -3.45
N LYS A 10 3.38 -2.21 -3.59
CA LYS A 10 4.44 -3.21 -3.68
C LYS A 10 4.51 -4.09 -2.43
N ALA A 11 4.40 -3.50 -1.23
CA ALA A 11 4.36 -4.23 0.03
C ALA A 11 3.11 -5.11 0.22
N HIS A 12 2.01 -4.77 -0.46
CA HIS A 12 0.78 -5.54 -0.45
C HIS A 12 0.76 -6.65 -1.50
N GLU A 13 1.30 -6.39 -2.68
CA GLU A 13 1.43 -7.40 -3.75
C GLU A 13 2.43 -8.48 -3.37
N GLN A 14 3.56 -8.11 -2.78
CA GLN A 14 4.65 -9.02 -2.45
C GLN A 14 5.34 -8.60 -1.14
N PRO A 15 5.79 -9.54 -0.30
CA PRO A 15 6.60 -9.20 0.85
C PRO A 15 7.88 -8.50 0.39
N LEU A 16 8.13 -7.29 0.89
CA LEU A 16 9.34 -6.53 0.58
C LEU A 16 10.56 -7.33 1.09
N GLY A 17 11.53 -7.57 0.21
CA GLY A 17 12.81 -8.13 0.60
C GLY A 17 13.69 -7.12 1.35
N ASP A 18 14.79 -7.59 1.93
CA ASP A 18 15.71 -6.74 2.71
C ASP A 18 16.22 -5.52 1.92
N ALA A 19 16.50 -5.68 0.62
CA ALA A 19 16.96 -4.58 -0.24
C ALA A 19 15.90 -3.49 -0.45
N GLU A 20 14.62 -3.89 -0.51
CA GLU A 20 13.50 -2.97 -0.65
C GLU A 20 13.14 -2.28 0.66
N LEU A 21 13.27 -2.97 1.78
CA LEU A 21 13.16 -2.37 3.10
C LEU A 21 14.25 -1.32 3.35
N ASP A 22 15.48 -1.58 2.92
CA ASP A 22 16.59 -0.62 3.04
C ASP A 22 16.34 0.62 2.15
N ALA A 23 15.88 0.41 0.91
CA ALA A 23 15.51 1.50 0.00
C ALA A 23 14.32 2.34 0.51
N LEU A 24 13.29 1.69 1.08
CA LEU A 24 12.16 2.36 1.71
C LEU A 24 12.63 3.19 2.91
N ASN A 25 13.45 2.62 3.80
CA ASN A 25 14.00 3.35 4.94
C ASN A 25 14.83 4.54 4.51
N ARG A 26 15.68 4.39 3.49
CA ARG A 26 16.48 5.49 2.95
C ARG A 26 15.60 6.60 2.36
N TRP A 27 14.51 6.25 1.68
CA TRP A 27 13.57 7.21 1.14
C TRP A 27 12.78 7.94 2.24
N LEU A 28 12.39 7.23 3.31
CA LEU A 28 11.73 7.79 4.50
C LEU A 28 12.68 8.66 5.33
N ASP A 29 13.99 8.40 5.33
CA ASP A 29 15.00 9.20 6.02
C ASP A 29 15.34 10.48 5.25
N ALA A 30 15.28 10.43 3.92
CA ALA A 30 15.61 11.56 3.05
C ALA A 30 14.72 12.80 3.25
N ASP A 31 13.45 12.63 3.61
CA ASP A 31 12.56 13.77 3.89
C ASP A 31 11.43 13.40 4.87
N PRO A 32 11.18 14.20 5.91
CA PRO A 32 10.01 14.01 6.78
C PRO A 32 8.67 14.05 6.03
N GLN A 33 8.56 14.76 4.90
CA GLN A 33 7.36 14.75 4.07
C GLN A 33 7.09 13.38 3.43
N HIS A 34 8.13 12.60 3.13
CA HIS A 34 7.99 11.23 2.62
C HIS A 34 7.35 10.31 3.66
N ARG A 35 7.72 10.46 4.95
CA ARG A 35 7.08 9.72 6.06
C ARG A 35 5.60 10.03 6.17
N ILE A 36 5.23 11.31 6.06
CA ILE A 36 3.82 11.74 6.14
C ILE A 36 3.03 11.18 4.95
N ALA A 37 3.57 11.29 3.73
CA ALA A 37 2.93 10.77 2.53
C ALA A 37 2.75 9.24 2.56
N HIS A 38 3.76 8.51 3.05
CA HIS A 38 3.70 7.06 3.22
C HIS A 38 2.66 6.64 4.26
N ALA A 39 2.63 7.30 5.42
CA ALA A 39 1.63 7.05 6.45
C ALA A 39 0.21 7.34 5.96
N GLN A 40 0.01 8.41 5.18
CA GLN A 40 -1.27 8.73 4.56
C GLN A 40 -1.68 7.69 3.52
N ALA A 41 -0.78 7.28 2.62
CA ALA A 41 -1.05 6.26 1.61
C ALA A 41 -1.38 4.91 2.26
N SER A 42 -0.62 4.49 3.27
CA SER A 42 -0.86 3.24 4.00
C SER A 42 -2.21 3.27 4.74
N ARG A 43 -2.56 4.40 5.37
CA ARG A 43 -3.88 4.57 5.99
C ARG A 43 -5.01 4.53 4.98
N LEU A 44 -4.86 5.17 3.83
CA LEU A 44 -5.86 5.14 2.77
C LEU A 44 -6.02 3.72 2.21
N TRP A 45 -4.92 2.99 2.05
CA TRP A 45 -4.92 1.59 1.60
C TRP A 45 -5.58 0.64 2.60
N LEU A 46 -5.36 0.83 3.90
CA LEU A 46 -6.07 0.08 4.95
C LEU A 46 -7.58 0.35 4.92
N LEU A 47 -7.97 1.60 4.68
CA LEU A 47 -9.37 1.98 4.53
C LEU A 47 -9.98 1.40 3.24
N SER A 48 -9.21 1.29 2.15
CA SER A 48 -9.68 0.62 0.92
C SER A 48 -9.70 -0.89 1.03
N GLY A 49 -8.81 -1.51 1.81
CA GLY A 49 -8.83 -2.95 2.09
C GLY A 49 -10.00 -3.39 2.97
N LEU A 50 -10.70 -2.44 3.60
CA LEU A 50 -11.98 -2.66 4.29
C LEU A 50 -13.19 -2.61 3.35
N VAL A 51 -12.99 -2.30 2.07
CA VAL A 51 -13.98 -2.58 1.03
C VAL A 51 -13.73 -4.03 0.63
N PRO A 52 -14.53 -5.01 1.12
CA PRO A 52 -14.56 -6.28 0.43
C PRO A 52 -14.86 -5.94 -1.03
N PRO A 53 -14.23 -6.60 -2.02
CA PRO A 53 -14.82 -6.58 -3.35
C PRO A 53 -16.28 -6.91 -3.09
N ALA A 54 -17.21 -6.05 -3.53
CA ALA A 54 -18.59 -6.47 -3.61
C ALA A 54 -18.50 -7.75 -4.42
N HIS A 55 -18.56 -8.88 -3.74
CA HIS A 55 -18.83 -10.15 -4.37
C HIS A 55 -20.12 -9.81 -5.09
N ASP A 56 -20.06 -9.71 -6.41
CA ASP A 56 -21.13 -10.20 -7.26
C ASP A 56 -21.29 -11.69 -6.89
N ASP A 57 -21.81 -11.93 -5.68
CA ASP A 57 -22.56 -13.11 -5.32
C ASP A 57 -23.97 -12.82 -5.86
N ASP A 58 -24.08 -12.61 -7.17
CA ASP A 58 -25.33 -12.91 -7.85
C ASP A 58 -25.28 -14.41 -8.12
N GLY A 59 -25.52 -15.15 -7.04
CA GLY A 59 -25.78 -16.57 -7.11
C GLY A 59 -27.02 -16.79 -7.95
N LEU A 60 -26.85 -17.32 -9.15
CA LEU A 60 -27.93 -17.92 -9.93
C LEU A 60 -27.38 -19.12 -10.70
N PRO A 61 -27.70 -20.36 -10.27
CA PRO A 61 -27.52 -21.52 -11.13
C PRO A 61 -28.60 -21.55 -12.22
N HIS A 62 -28.21 -21.73 -13.48
CA HIS A 62 -29.08 -22.25 -14.54
C HIS A 62 -28.48 -23.51 -15.15
#